data_AF-A0A9P6HBM7-F1
#
_entry.id   AF-A0A9P6HBM7-F1
#
_cell.length_a   1.000
_cell.length_b   1.000
_cell.length_c   1.000
_cell.angle_alpha   90.00
_cell.angle_beta   90.00
_cell.angle_gamma   90.00
#
_symmetry.space_group_name_H-M   'P 1'
#
loop_
_entity.id
_entity.type
_entity.pdbx_description
1 polymer ?
#
loop_
_entity_poly.entity_id
_entity_poly.type
_entity_poly.pdbx_seq_one_letter_code
_entity_poly.pdbx_strand_id
1 'polypeptide(L)'
;MSELVCKTLDCDATDLLIDKWLEHRNDSYWDWFQRVRERKHVANAAKKGQVLLWNKGAFVPENIFCRTVDTGRLIPLDRTWTTHVYHHKSMQERRFSMMPVVFTMLPELMLLRGMHDHRCDDVFIIVTDLKREEMDDVTEYFKLVCKHTFGRTLKPSMEQKLLYEHMRLTHALARHRRIPCFPQIDLTFRAILREHTPPFIILFSHQTTSYSQIFFTHPAFVPAEEIFYDFPSGCPNPSCTEDCEMIRFPRWGQDGATILDLKRGGRGGARKIKLQDMCNWIDCDVHFDEDSESRLSEGSSEGSVEDCNSVETESKKNSGLVCSKCRLVKYCSLDCQRRDWMEHRRVCSKPVG
;
A
#
# COMPACT_ATOMS: atom_id res chain seq x y z
N MET A 1 14.95 27.28 8.67
CA MET A 1 14.53 26.07 9.41
C MET A 1 13.20 25.61 8.82
N SER A 2 13.01 24.30 8.63
CA SER A 2 11.71 23.77 8.18
C SER A 2 10.64 24.06 9.23
N GLU A 3 9.44 24.44 8.80
CA GLU A 3 8.30 24.68 9.70
C GLU A 3 7.39 23.46 9.82
N LEU A 4 7.68 22.41 9.06
CA LEU A 4 7.08 21.10 9.23
C LEU A 4 7.76 20.37 10.40
N VAL A 5 6.94 19.85 11.31
CA VAL A 5 7.33 18.98 12.40
C VAL A 5 6.70 17.60 12.19
N CYS A 6 7.42 16.54 12.57
CA CYS A 6 6.92 15.18 12.50
C CYS A 6 6.42 14.76 13.88
N LYS A 7 5.14 14.38 13.98
CA LYS A 7 4.59 13.70 15.14
C LYS A 7 4.44 12.22 14.81
N THR A 8 5.06 11.37 15.61
CA THR A 8 4.94 9.92 15.52
C THR A 8 3.81 9.44 16.42
N LEU A 9 2.95 8.60 15.87
CA LEU A 9 1.94 7.82 16.59
C LEU A 9 2.40 6.37 16.52
N ASP A 10 2.64 5.77 17.68
CA ASP A 10 3.08 4.39 17.82
C ASP A 10 1.93 3.39 17.63
N CYS A 11 2.24 2.11 17.80
CA CYS A 11 1.26 1.03 17.75
C CYS A 11 0.15 1.23 18.78
N ASP A 12 0.49 1.59 20.02
CA ASP A 12 -0.49 1.77 21.11
C ASP A 12 -1.49 2.89 20.79
N ALA A 13 -1.00 3.99 20.22
CA ALA A 13 -1.85 5.06 19.73
C ALA A 13 -2.80 4.58 18.61
N THR A 14 -2.32 3.73 17.72
CA THR A 14 -3.09 3.18 16.61
C THR A 14 -4.16 2.20 17.11
N ASP A 15 -3.82 1.32 18.04
CA ASP A 15 -4.75 0.36 18.65
C ASP A 15 -5.90 1.08 19.37
N LEU A 16 -5.59 2.16 20.10
CA LEU A 16 -6.61 3.01 20.73
C LEU A 16 -7.58 3.62 19.69
N LEU A 17 -7.09 4.00 18.51
CA LEU A 17 -7.95 4.52 17.44
C LEU A 17 -8.83 3.41 16.84
N ILE A 18 -8.29 2.19 16.70
CA ILE A 18 -9.03 1.02 16.22
C ILE A 18 -10.14 0.67 17.20
N ASP A 19 -9.84 0.56 18.49
CA ASP A 19 -10.83 0.29 19.54
C ASP A 19 -11.96 1.32 19.48
N LYS A 20 -11.60 2.61 19.40
CA LYS A 20 -12.59 3.69 19.29
C LYS A 20 -13.41 3.60 18.01
N TRP A 21 -12.83 3.19 16.89
CA TRP A 21 -13.58 3.00 15.65
C TRP A 21 -14.57 1.82 15.78
N LEU A 22 -14.15 0.72 16.40
CA LEU A 22 -14.98 -0.47 16.62
C LEU A 22 -16.16 -0.23 17.60
N GLU A 23 -16.10 0.79 18.45
CA GLU A 23 -17.23 1.24 19.28
C GLU A 23 -18.39 1.79 18.42
N HIS A 24 -18.08 2.40 17.28
CA HIS A 24 -19.05 3.00 16.35
C HIS A 24 -19.60 1.96 15.37
N ARG A 25 -20.16 0.85 15.91
CA ARG A 25 -20.74 -0.21 15.09
C ARG A 25 -21.85 0.35 14.18
N ASN A 26 -21.87 -0.09 12.92
CA ASN A 26 -22.84 0.27 11.87
C ASN A 26 -22.53 1.56 11.09
N ASP A 27 -21.26 1.79 10.73
CA ASP A 27 -20.91 2.74 9.68
C ASP A 27 -20.92 2.06 8.29
N SER A 28 -20.69 2.86 7.24
CA SER A 28 -20.63 2.36 5.86
C SER A 28 -19.49 1.34 5.64
N TYR A 29 -18.43 1.41 6.44
CA TYR A 29 -17.31 0.46 6.41
C TYR A 29 -17.75 -0.90 6.96
N TRP A 30 -18.47 -0.93 8.07
CA TRP A 30 -19.05 -2.16 8.62
C TRP A 30 -19.95 -2.85 7.61
N ASP A 31 -20.85 -2.10 6.97
CA ASP A 31 -21.74 -2.65 5.91
C ASP A 31 -20.92 -3.22 4.75
N TRP A 32 -19.86 -2.51 4.32
CA TRP A 32 -19.00 -2.99 3.26
C TRP A 32 -18.27 -4.28 3.63
N PHE A 33 -17.70 -4.38 4.83
CA PHE A 33 -17.04 -5.61 5.30
C PHE A 33 -18.03 -6.77 5.47
N GLN A 34 -19.27 -6.51 5.90
CA GLN A 34 -20.32 -7.53 5.90
C GLN A 34 -20.61 -8.02 4.49
N ARG A 35 -20.76 -7.11 3.51
CA ARG A 35 -20.88 -7.50 2.11
C ARG A 35 -19.68 -8.29 1.62
N VAL A 36 -18.44 -7.95 2.01
CA VAL A 36 -17.24 -8.74 1.66
C VAL A 36 -17.33 -10.16 2.23
N ARG A 37 -17.75 -10.30 3.49
CA ARG A 37 -17.97 -11.60 4.15
C ARG A 37 -19.06 -12.43 3.47
N GLU A 38 -20.18 -11.80 3.12
CA GLU A 38 -21.33 -12.45 2.47
C GLU A 38 -21.05 -12.82 1.02
N ARG A 39 -20.32 -11.95 0.30
CA ARG A 39 -19.91 -12.17 -1.09
C ARG A 39 -19.11 -13.46 -1.26
N LYS A 40 -18.61 -14.08 -0.16
CA LYS A 40 -17.87 -15.37 -0.12
C LYS A 40 -17.10 -15.56 -1.41
N HIS A 41 -16.25 -14.57 -1.72
CA HIS A 41 -15.92 -14.24 -3.09
C HIS A 41 -15.79 -15.46 -4.01
N VAL A 42 -16.44 -15.35 -5.16
CA VAL A 42 -16.07 -15.99 -6.44
C VAL A 42 -14.53 -15.87 -6.70
N ALA A 43 -13.81 -15.03 -5.95
CA ALA A 43 -12.35 -14.96 -5.82
C ALA A 43 -11.63 -16.20 -5.28
N ASN A 44 -12.31 -17.27 -4.85
CA ASN A 44 -11.66 -18.59 -4.78
C ASN A 44 -11.23 -19.12 -6.18
N ALA A 45 -11.76 -18.54 -7.27
CA ALA A 45 -11.35 -18.87 -8.63
C ALA A 45 -10.07 -18.16 -9.08
N ALA A 46 -9.74 -16.98 -8.51
CA ALA A 46 -8.53 -16.24 -8.85
C ALA A 46 -7.36 -16.67 -7.94
N LYS A 47 -6.78 -17.84 -8.21
CA LYS A 47 -5.64 -18.40 -7.45
C LYS A 47 -4.42 -17.45 -7.29
N LYS A 48 -4.34 -16.36 -8.07
CA LYS A 48 -3.17 -15.48 -8.17
C LYS A 48 -3.44 -13.99 -7.86
N GLY A 49 -4.65 -13.64 -7.38
CA GLY A 49 -5.01 -12.24 -7.10
C GLY A 49 -4.92 -11.85 -5.62
N GLN A 50 -5.07 -10.55 -5.35
CA GLN A 50 -5.37 -10.05 -4.01
C GLN A 50 -6.68 -10.69 -3.51
N VAL A 51 -6.80 -10.86 -2.20
CA VAL A 51 -7.95 -11.49 -1.55
C VAL A 51 -8.20 -10.81 -0.21
N LEU A 52 -9.46 -10.56 0.14
CA LEU A 52 -9.89 -10.07 1.45
C LEU A 52 -10.91 -11.05 2.04
N LEU A 53 -10.68 -11.54 3.26
CA LEU A 53 -11.45 -12.63 3.86
C LEU A 53 -11.85 -12.31 5.30
N TRP A 54 -13.11 -12.58 5.61
CA TRP A 54 -13.61 -12.58 6.97
C TRP A 54 -14.58 -13.75 7.16
N ASN A 55 -14.03 -14.91 7.55
CA ASN A 55 -14.77 -16.17 7.56
C ASN A 55 -15.36 -16.54 8.93
N LYS A 56 -14.69 -16.17 10.02
CA LYS A 56 -15.04 -16.54 11.39
C LYS A 56 -14.81 -15.36 12.33
N GLY A 57 -15.37 -15.45 13.52
CA GLY A 57 -15.16 -14.48 14.58
C GLY A 57 -16.01 -13.21 14.45
N ALA A 58 -15.79 -12.29 15.38
CA ALA A 58 -16.42 -10.98 15.41
C ALA A 58 -15.80 -10.05 14.36
N PHE A 59 -16.45 -8.90 14.13
CA PHE A 59 -15.92 -7.83 13.29
C PHE A 59 -14.83 -7.09 14.06
N VAL A 60 -13.60 -7.59 13.94
CA VAL A 60 -12.40 -7.03 14.54
C VAL A 60 -11.22 -7.31 13.58
N PRO A 61 -10.19 -6.44 13.51
CA PRO A 61 -9.10 -6.54 12.53
C PRO A 61 -8.39 -7.90 12.51
N GLU A 62 -8.27 -8.53 13.68
CA GLU A 62 -7.61 -9.83 13.90
C GLU A 62 -8.29 -10.98 13.11
N ASN A 63 -9.56 -10.81 12.75
CA ASN A 63 -10.36 -11.81 12.05
C ASN A 63 -10.53 -11.53 10.55
N ILE A 64 -10.01 -10.39 10.08
CA ILE A 64 -10.08 -9.97 8.68
C ILE A 64 -8.69 -10.12 8.10
N PHE A 65 -8.57 -10.91 7.03
CA PHE A 65 -7.29 -11.25 6.43
C PHE A 65 -7.20 -10.70 5.02
N CYS A 66 -6.04 -10.13 4.67
CA CYS A 66 -5.73 -9.68 3.33
C CYS A 66 -4.55 -10.50 2.77
N ARG A 67 -4.64 -10.88 1.49
CA ARG A 67 -3.47 -11.33 0.75
C ARG A 67 -2.66 -10.10 0.36
N THR A 68 -1.43 -10.03 0.84
CA THR A 68 -0.53 -8.93 0.55
C THR A 68 -0.14 -8.91 -0.92
N VAL A 69 -0.01 -7.69 -1.47
CA VAL A 69 0.33 -7.48 -2.87
C VAL A 69 1.81 -7.65 -3.17
N ASP A 70 2.67 -7.62 -2.15
CA ASP A 70 4.13 -7.70 -2.30
C ASP A 70 4.68 -9.10 -2.03
N THR A 71 4.13 -9.83 -1.05
CA THR A 71 4.63 -11.15 -0.63
C THR A 71 3.67 -12.31 -0.85
N GLY A 72 2.42 -12.02 -1.24
CA GLY A 72 1.38 -13.03 -1.43
C GLY A 72 0.96 -13.74 -0.14
N ARG A 73 1.45 -13.30 1.03
CA ARG A 73 1.07 -13.82 2.35
C ARG A 73 -0.36 -13.42 2.65
N LEU A 74 -1.08 -14.28 3.35
CA LEU A 74 -2.40 -14.01 3.89
C LEU A 74 -2.26 -13.64 5.36
N ILE A 75 -2.32 -12.34 5.66
CA ILE A 75 -2.08 -11.77 6.99
C ILE A 75 -3.34 -11.08 7.52
N PRO A 76 -3.55 -11.04 8.84
CA PRO A 76 -4.65 -10.29 9.46
C PRO A 76 -4.47 -8.76 9.33
N LEU A 77 -5.54 -7.98 9.53
CA LEU A 77 -5.51 -6.51 9.51
C LEU A 77 -5.05 -5.88 10.83
N ASP A 78 -4.89 -6.66 11.91
CA ASP A 78 -4.42 -6.24 13.24
C ASP A 78 -2.90 -5.99 13.32
N ARG A 79 -2.20 -6.04 12.19
CA ARG A 79 -0.74 -5.84 12.16
C ARG A 79 -0.47 -4.38 12.47
N THR A 80 0.22 -4.14 13.58
CA THR A 80 0.53 -2.80 14.07
C THR A 80 1.47 -2.05 13.11
N TRP A 81 1.39 -0.72 13.13
CA TRP A 81 2.26 0.16 12.37
C TRP A 81 2.50 1.46 13.14
N THR A 82 3.52 2.19 12.72
CA THR A 82 3.85 3.52 13.20
C THR A 82 3.37 4.53 12.16
N THR A 83 2.65 5.57 12.59
CA THR A 83 2.22 6.65 11.70
C THR A 83 3.03 7.91 11.93
N HIS A 84 3.74 8.37 10.90
CA HIS A 84 4.49 9.62 10.89
C HIS A 84 3.66 10.72 10.25
N VAL A 85 3.18 11.66 11.06
CA VAL A 85 2.37 12.79 10.61
C VAL A 85 3.22 14.05 10.57
N TYR A 86 3.59 14.48 9.37
CA TYR A 86 4.25 15.76 9.11
C TYR A 86 3.19 16.85 9.02
N HIS A 87 3.28 17.84 9.90
CA HIS A 87 2.34 18.96 9.91
C HIS A 87 3.05 20.26 10.23
N HIS A 88 2.42 21.39 9.89
CA HIS A 88 3.01 22.69 10.18
C HIS A 88 3.02 22.98 11.69
N LYS A 89 4.09 23.59 12.20
CA LYS A 89 4.29 23.91 13.64
C LYS A 89 3.12 24.70 14.27
N SER A 90 2.45 25.55 13.48
CA SER A 90 1.29 26.32 13.97
C SER A 90 0.12 25.44 14.41
N MET A 91 0.01 24.21 13.92
CA MET A 91 -0.98 23.24 14.41
C MET A 91 -0.63 22.75 15.82
N GLN A 92 0.65 22.62 16.15
CA GLN A 92 1.11 22.26 17.49
C GLN A 92 0.86 23.38 18.49
N GLU A 93 1.14 24.63 18.10
CA GLU A 93 0.90 25.81 18.93
C GLU A 93 -0.56 25.95 19.35
N ARG A 94 -1.48 25.53 18.46
CA ARG A 94 -2.92 25.49 18.71
C ARG A 94 -3.39 24.23 19.47
N ARG A 95 -2.46 23.37 19.90
CA ARG A 95 -2.71 22.09 20.59
C ARG A 95 -3.61 21.13 19.80
N PHE A 96 -3.57 21.17 18.46
CA PHE A 96 -4.27 20.18 17.66
C PHE A 96 -3.60 18.81 17.81
N SER A 97 -4.36 17.83 18.27
CA SER A 97 -3.93 16.43 18.22
C SER A 97 -3.90 15.95 16.78
N MET A 98 -2.93 15.09 16.43
CA MET A 98 -2.89 14.41 15.12
C MET A 98 -3.74 13.13 15.09
N MET A 99 -4.21 12.68 16.26
CA MET A 99 -5.12 11.52 16.36
C MET A 99 -6.37 11.66 15.48
N PRO A 100 -7.08 12.81 15.42
CA PRO A 100 -8.23 12.96 14.53
C PRO A 100 -7.88 12.83 13.05
N VAL A 101 -6.68 13.25 12.62
CA VAL A 101 -6.24 13.10 11.22
C VAL A 101 -6.14 11.61 10.87
N VAL A 102 -5.50 10.82 11.72
CA VAL A 102 -5.36 9.37 11.50
C VAL A 102 -6.71 8.66 11.63
N PHE A 103 -7.50 8.99 12.66
CA PHE A 103 -8.83 8.42 12.87
C PHE A 103 -9.76 8.62 11.66
N THR A 104 -9.65 9.78 11.00
CA THR A 104 -10.44 10.15 9.83
C THR A 104 -10.18 9.26 8.61
N MET A 105 -8.98 8.68 8.50
CA MET A 105 -8.57 7.78 7.41
C MET A 105 -8.33 6.35 7.88
N LEU A 106 -8.73 6.01 9.11
CA LEU A 106 -8.31 4.78 9.76
C LEU A 106 -8.71 3.53 8.96
N PRO A 107 -9.95 3.41 8.42
CA PRO A 107 -10.34 2.25 7.62
C PRO A 107 -9.46 2.08 6.38
N GLU A 108 -9.15 3.17 5.67
CA GLU A 108 -8.27 3.17 4.51
C GLU A 108 -6.84 2.79 4.91
N LEU A 109 -6.33 3.32 6.01
CA LEU A 109 -5.00 3.02 6.53
C LEU A 109 -4.85 1.56 6.93
N MET A 110 -5.85 0.99 7.61
CA MET A 110 -5.87 -0.42 7.99
C MET A 110 -5.81 -1.33 6.76
N LEU A 111 -6.58 -1.01 5.73
CA LEU A 111 -6.54 -1.76 4.48
C LEU A 111 -5.20 -1.58 3.79
N LEU A 112 -4.74 -0.34 3.57
CA LEU A 112 -3.47 -0.06 2.91
C LEU A 112 -2.30 -0.73 3.62
N ARG A 113 -2.27 -0.70 4.95
CA ARG A 113 -1.28 -1.42 5.75
C ARG A 113 -1.43 -2.93 5.59
N GLY A 114 -2.64 -3.48 5.72
CA GLY A 114 -2.89 -4.92 5.63
C GLY A 114 -2.60 -5.52 4.26
N MET A 115 -2.62 -4.70 3.20
CA MET A 115 -2.28 -5.11 1.84
C MET A 115 -0.77 -5.20 1.58
N HIS A 116 0.09 -4.68 2.46
CA HIS A 116 1.54 -4.64 2.25
C HIS A 116 2.27 -5.30 3.41
N ASP A 117 3.12 -6.27 3.15
CA ASP A 117 3.88 -6.95 4.20
C ASP A 117 5.18 -6.20 4.50
N HIS A 118 5.94 -5.86 3.45
CA HIS A 118 7.25 -5.25 3.54
C HIS A 118 7.19 -3.73 3.47
N ARG A 119 8.05 -3.08 4.27
CA ARG A 119 8.27 -1.61 4.25
C ARG A 119 7.00 -0.79 4.51
N CYS A 120 5.99 -1.40 5.11
CA CYS A 120 4.74 -0.73 5.45
C CYS A 120 4.55 -0.57 6.97
N ASP A 121 5.54 -0.93 7.78
CA ASP A 121 5.51 -0.71 9.24
C ASP A 121 5.50 0.78 9.60
N ASP A 122 5.96 1.63 8.68
CA ASP A 122 5.93 3.09 8.80
C ASP A 122 4.99 3.67 7.73
N VAL A 123 3.95 4.38 8.16
CA VAL A 123 3.00 5.10 7.30
C VAL A 123 3.26 6.59 7.36
N PHE A 124 3.40 7.23 6.21
CA PHE A 124 3.79 8.64 6.11
C PHE A 124 2.62 9.50 5.62
N ILE A 125 2.27 10.52 6.41
CA ILE A 125 1.20 11.48 6.12
C ILE A 125 1.77 12.89 6.16
N ILE A 126 1.57 13.67 5.11
CA ILE A 126 1.88 15.10 5.06
C ILE A 126 0.57 15.88 5.11
N VAL A 127 0.37 16.66 6.17
CA VAL A 127 -0.83 17.48 6.37
C VAL A 127 -0.66 18.84 5.68
N THR A 128 -1.67 19.23 4.91
CA THR A 128 -1.70 20.49 4.16
C THR A 128 -3.10 21.11 4.12
N ASP A 129 -3.20 22.34 3.62
CA ASP A 129 -4.44 23.10 3.40
C ASP A 129 -4.75 23.31 1.91
N LEU A 130 -4.17 22.51 1.02
CA LEU A 130 -4.44 22.58 -0.42
C LEU A 130 -5.92 22.36 -0.73
N LYS A 131 -6.47 23.19 -1.62
CA LYS A 131 -7.77 22.99 -2.26
C LYS A 131 -7.68 21.93 -3.36
N ARG A 132 -8.84 21.51 -3.86
CA ARG A 132 -8.98 20.49 -4.91
C ARG A 132 -8.06 20.71 -6.12
N GLU A 133 -8.17 21.87 -6.76
CA GLU A 133 -7.36 22.20 -7.95
C GLU A 133 -5.86 22.22 -7.65
N GLU A 134 -5.48 22.75 -6.48
CA GLU A 134 -4.08 22.80 -6.04
C GLU A 134 -3.53 21.41 -5.73
N MET A 135 -4.37 20.51 -5.20
CA MET A 135 -4.03 19.10 -4.95
C MET A 135 -3.80 18.37 -6.27
N ASP A 136 -4.64 18.58 -7.28
CA ASP A 136 -4.46 18.03 -8.62
C ASP A 136 -3.12 18.53 -9.23
N ASP A 137 -2.86 19.84 -9.13
CA ASP A 137 -1.63 20.50 -9.60
C ASP A 137 -0.35 19.94 -8.94
N VAL A 138 -0.36 19.80 -7.61
CA VAL A 138 0.76 19.22 -6.84
C VAL A 138 0.94 17.74 -7.16
N THR A 139 -0.16 17.01 -7.36
CA THR A 139 -0.14 15.60 -7.74
C THR A 139 0.55 15.38 -9.08
N GLU A 140 0.20 16.17 -10.10
CA GLU A 140 0.84 16.09 -11.42
C GLU A 140 2.31 16.49 -11.37
N TYR A 141 2.68 17.48 -10.56
CA TYR A 141 4.09 17.79 -10.32
C TYR A 141 4.83 16.61 -9.68
N PHE A 142 4.25 15.93 -8.68
CA PHE A 142 4.92 14.79 -8.06
C PHE A 142 5.08 13.60 -9.00
N LYS A 143 4.10 13.32 -9.86
CA LYS A 143 4.25 12.34 -10.95
C LYS A 143 5.40 12.73 -11.88
N LEU A 144 5.48 14.01 -12.28
CA LEU A 144 6.52 14.53 -13.16
C LEU A 144 7.92 14.42 -12.52
N VAL A 145 8.10 14.86 -11.27
CA VAL A 145 9.40 14.82 -10.60
C VAL A 145 9.85 13.38 -10.37
N CYS A 146 8.93 12.49 -9.95
CA CYS A 146 9.24 11.11 -9.66
C CYS A 146 9.67 10.33 -10.91
N LYS A 147 8.94 10.51 -12.02
CA LYS A 147 9.23 9.87 -13.31
C LYS A 147 10.61 10.23 -13.89
N HIS A 148 11.13 11.41 -13.56
CA HIS A 148 12.32 11.97 -14.20
C HIS A 148 13.56 12.09 -13.30
N THR A 149 13.41 12.15 -11.98
CA THR A 149 14.56 12.38 -11.08
C THR A 149 15.04 11.12 -10.35
N PHE A 150 14.23 10.08 -10.25
CA PHE A 150 14.63 8.86 -9.55
C PHE A 150 15.36 7.91 -10.51
N GLY A 151 16.61 7.58 -10.17
CA GLY A 151 17.43 6.58 -10.86
C GLY A 151 17.79 6.88 -12.31
N ARG A 152 17.65 8.13 -12.77
CA ARG A 152 17.85 8.51 -14.17
C ARG A 152 18.74 9.73 -14.26
N THR A 153 19.55 9.79 -15.32
CA THR A 153 20.21 11.04 -15.70
C THR A 153 19.14 12.00 -16.21
N LEU A 154 18.98 13.12 -15.51
CA LEU A 154 18.01 14.14 -15.87
C LEU A 154 18.47 14.89 -17.13
N LYS A 155 17.61 14.97 -18.14
CA LYS A 155 17.89 15.78 -19.34
C LYS A 155 17.77 17.27 -18.98
N PRO A 156 18.64 18.16 -19.49
CA PRO A 156 18.58 19.59 -19.19
C PRO A 156 17.21 20.23 -19.50
N SER A 157 16.56 19.83 -20.59
CA SER A 157 15.20 20.32 -20.92
C SER A 157 14.15 19.91 -19.90
N MET A 158 14.29 18.72 -19.31
CA MET A 158 13.39 18.25 -18.26
C MET A 158 13.70 18.93 -16.92
N GLU A 159 14.96 19.22 -16.63
CA GLU A 159 15.36 19.99 -15.46
C GLU A 159 14.74 21.40 -15.48
N GLN A 160 14.84 22.09 -16.62
CA GLN A 160 14.19 23.39 -16.80
C GLN A 160 12.68 23.32 -16.61
N LYS A 161 12.02 22.28 -17.17
CA LYS A 161 10.58 22.07 -16.97
C LYS A 161 10.23 21.84 -15.50
N LEU A 162 10.99 21.01 -14.78
CA LEU A 162 10.77 20.75 -13.36
C LEU A 162 10.94 22.01 -12.52
N LEU A 163 11.98 22.80 -12.80
CA LEU A 163 12.20 24.10 -12.14
C LEU A 163 11.06 25.06 -12.41
N TYR A 164 10.58 25.14 -13.65
CA TYR A 164 9.44 25.98 -14.03
C TYR A 164 8.17 25.58 -13.25
N GLU A 165 7.79 24.30 -13.26
CA GLU A 165 6.60 23.84 -12.53
C GLU A 165 6.74 24.04 -11.02
N HIS A 166 7.93 23.78 -10.46
CA HIS A 166 8.19 24.03 -9.05
C HIS A 166 8.02 25.52 -8.70
N MET A 167 8.55 26.43 -9.52
CA MET A 167 8.39 27.88 -9.33
C MET A 167 6.94 28.32 -9.49
N ARG A 168 6.22 27.81 -10.51
CA ARG A 168 4.79 28.07 -10.73
C ARG A 168 3.98 27.74 -9.49
N LEU A 169 4.12 26.51 -8.97
CA LEU A 169 3.40 26.05 -7.78
C LEU A 169 3.82 26.82 -6.53
N THR A 170 5.11 27.09 -6.36
CA THR A 170 5.61 27.91 -5.24
C THR A 170 4.93 29.28 -5.22
N HIS A 171 4.89 29.97 -6.37
CA HIS A 171 4.28 31.29 -6.46
C HIS A 171 2.76 31.26 -6.32
N ALA A 172 2.09 30.29 -6.94
CA ALA A 172 0.63 30.13 -6.85
C ALA A 172 0.19 29.89 -5.40
N LEU A 173 0.81 28.92 -4.73
CA LEU A 173 0.46 28.53 -3.37
C LEU A 173 0.90 29.58 -2.34
N ALA A 174 2.01 30.30 -2.58
CA ALA A 174 2.40 31.45 -1.76
C ALA A 174 1.39 32.61 -1.86
N ARG A 175 0.85 32.88 -3.06
CA ARG A 175 -0.19 33.92 -3.25
C ARG A 175 -1.45 33.59 -2.46
N HIS A 176 -1.80 32.31 -2.37
CA HIS A 176 -2.93 31.83 -1.57
C HIS A 176 -2.58 31.61 -0.08
N ARG A 177 -1.34 31.90 0.33
CA ARG A 177 -0.84 31.74 1.71
C ARG A 177 -1.06 30.33 2.27
N ARG A 178 -0.83 29.30 1.44
CA ARG A 178 -0.95 27.90 1.84
C ARG A 178 0.09 27.50 2.87
N ILE A 179 -0.32 26.61 3.76
CA ILE A 179 0.48 26.13 4.89
C ILE A 179 0.38 24.59 4.96
N PRO A 180 1.53 23.88 4.94
CA PRO A 180 2.90 24.37 4.72
C PRO A 180 3.08 24.94 3.30
N CYS A 181 4.15 25.72 3.11
CA CYS A 181 4.45 26.23 1.77
C CYS A 181 4.93 25.08 0.86
N PHE A 182 4.72 25.21 -0.45
CA PHE A 182 5.01 24.14 -1.40
C PHE A 182 6.46 23.59 -1.34
N PRO A 183 7.51 24.42 -1.23
CA PRO A 183 8.87 23.91 -1.08
C PRO A 183 9.05 22.99 0.13
N GLN A 184 8.34 23.23 1.24
CA GLN A 184 8.39 22.35 2.41
C GLN A 184 7.72 21.01 2.10
N ILE A 185 6.54 21.02 1.45
CA ILE A 185 5.85 19.80 1.02
C ILE A 185 6.76 18.98 0.09
N ASP A 186 7.32 19.60 -0.95
CA ASP A 186 8.19 18.93 -1.93
C ASP A 186 9.44 18.34 -1.28
N LEU A 187 10.13 19.10 -0.42
CA LEU A 187 11.32 18.62 0.29
C LEU A 187 10.99 17.43 1.20
N THR A 188 9.94 17.51 2.00
CA THR A 188 9.52 16.43 2.90
C THR A 188 9.10 15.19 2.10
N PHE A 189 8.29 15.35 1.06
CA PHE A 189 7.84 14.25 0.20
C PHE A 189 9.03 13.51 -0.43
N ARG A 190 9.99 14.25 -1.01
CA ARG A 190 11.19 13.66 -1.62
C ARG A 190 12.14 13.05 -0.58
N ALA A 191 12.23 13.61 0.63
CA ALA A 191 13.01 13.03 1.73
C ALA A 191 12.45 11.65 2.13
N ILE A 192 11.13 11.56 2.35
CA ILE A 192 10.46 10.30 2.68
C ILE A 192 10.73 9.22 1.61
N LEU A 193 10.58 9.59 0.34
CA LEU A 193 10.82 8.65 -0.78
C LEU A 193 12.27 8.16 -0.85
N ARG A 194 13.25 8.99 -0.48
CA ARG A 194 14.67 8.63 -0.51
C ARG A 194 15.09 7.78 0.69
N GLU A 195 14.59 8.12 1.87
CA GLU A 195 15.01 7.52 3.13
C GLU A 195 14.27 6.22 3.43
N HIS A 196 12.95 6.21 3.24
CA HIS A 196 12.09 5.09 3.67
C HIS A 196 11.62 4.21 2.51
N THR A 197 11.46 4.78 1.31
CA THR A 197 10.92 4.06 0.13
C THR A 197 9.60 3.31 0.41
N PRO A 198 8.59 3.96 0.99
CA PRO A 198 7.37 3.28 1.41
C PRO A 198 6.54 2.81 0.19
N PRO A 199 5.61 1.84 0.36
CA PRO A 199 4.68 1.45 -0.70
C PRO A 199 3.76 2.60 -1.14
N PHE A 200 3.37 3.45 -0.19
CA PHE A 200 2.56 4.64 -0.44
C PHE A 200 2.89 5.80 0.50
N ILE A 201 2.50 7.02 0.12
CA ILE A 201 2.55 8.25 0.94
C ILE A 201 1.20 8.95 0.82
N ILE A 202 0.71 9.57 1.90
CA ILE A 202 -0.54 10.31 1.89
C ILE A 202 -0.27 11.81 2.01
N LEU A 203 -0.84 12.60 1.09
CA LEU A 203 -0.96 14.05 1.22
C LEU A 203 -2.38 14.37 1.68
N PHE A 204 -2.51 14.65 2.97
CA PHE A 204 -3.80 14.87 3.64
C PHE A 204 -4.17 16.34 3.64
N SER A 205 -5.32 16.69 3.04
CA SER A 205 -5.87 18.04 3.15
C SER A 205 -6.96 18.08 4.23
N HIS A 206 -6.83 19.01 5.17
CA HIS A 206 -7.87 19.24 6.19
C HIS A 206 -8.96 20.22 5.70
N GLN A 207 -8.91 20.66 4.45
CA GLN A 207 -9.95 21.50 3.85
C GLN A 207 -11.16 20.64 3.48
N THR A 208 -12.34 20.98 3.99
CA THR A 208 -13.59 20.24 3.75
C THR A 208 -14.05 20.21 2.29
N THR A 209 -13.56 21.15 1.47
CA THR A 209 -13.85 21.26 0.03
C THR A 209 -12.77 20.62 -0.84
N SER A 210 -11.77 19.99 -0.22
CA SER A 210 -10.68 19.30 -0.90
C SER A 210 -10.79 17.79 -0.66
N TYR A 211 -9.87 17.06 -1.28
CA TYR A 211 -9.66 15.64 -1.04
C TYR A 211 -8.20 15.41 -0.63
N SER A 212 -7.94 14.26 -0.02
CA SER A 212 -6.60 13.77 0.31
C SER A 212 -6.12 12.78 -0.73
N GLN A 213 -4.85 12.83 -1.09
CA GLN A 213 -4.28 12.02 -2.16
C GLN A 213 -3.34 10.94 -1.61
N ILE A 214 -3.58 9.69 -2.00
CA ILE A 214 -2.64 8.58 -1.80
C ILE A 214 -1.72 8.50 -3.02
N PHE A 215 -0.41 8.44 -2.80
CA PHE A 215 0.61 8.27 -3.84
C PHE A 215 1.24 6.89 -3.71
N PHE A 216 1.00 6.00 -4.66
CA PHE A 216 1.62 4.69 -4.72
C PHE A 216 2.98 4.77 -5.40
N THR A 217 4.00 4.16 -4.81
CA THR A 217 5.36 4.21 -5.37
C THR A 217 5.56 3.25 -6.54
N HIS A 218 4.65 2.28 -6.71
CA HIS A 218 4.67 1.29 -7.78
C HIS A 218 3.25 0.79 -8.11
N PRO A 219 2.94 0.44 -9.38
CA PRO A 219 1.62 -0.09 -9.76
C PRO A 219 1.20 -1.36 -9.01
N ALA A 220 2.17 -2.21 -8.64
CA ALA A 220 1.90 -3.43 -7.87
C ALA A 220 1.46 -3.18 -6.43
N PHE A 221 1.58 -1.95 -5.92
CA PHE A 221 1.11 -1.57 -4.58
C PHE A 221 -0.32 -1.06 -4.58
N VAL A 222 -0.95 -1.01 -5.76
CA VAL A 222 -2.31 -0.52 -5.90
C VAL A 222 -3.31 -1.63 -5.54
N PRO A 223 -4.36 -1.34 -4.76
CA PRO A 223 -5.45 -2.26 -4.45
C PRO A 223 -6.14 -2.79 -5.72
N ALA A 224 -6.65 -4.02 -5.66
CA ALA A 224 -7.34 -4.66 -6.76
C ALA A 224 -8.78 -4.14 -6.90
N GLU A 225 -9.17 -3.69 -8.10
CA GLU A 225 -10.52 -3.16 -8.37
C GLU A 225 -11.61 -4.17 -8.03
N GLU A 226 -11.38 -5.45 -8.26
CA GLU A 226 -12.36 -6.51 -8.06
C GLU A 226 -12.82 -6.66 -6.59
N ILE A 227 -12.01 -6.16 -5.66
CA ILE A 227 -12.33 -6.15 -4.22
C ILE A 227 -12.89 -4.80 -3.81
N PHE A 228 -12.30 -3.71 -4.29
CA PHE A 228 -12.49 -2.38 -3.73
C PHE A 228 -13.40 -1.46 -4.55
N TYR A 229 -13.97 -1.90 -5.68
CA TYR A 229 -14.84 -1.08 -6.52
C TYR A 229 -16.02 -0.44 -5.76
N ASP A 230 -16.59 -1.14 -4.78
CA ASP A 230 -17.69 -0.66 -3.95
C ASP A 230 -17.25 -0.20 -2.55
N PHE A 231 -15.94 0.01 -2.36
CA PHE A 231 -15.41 0.52 -1.09
C PHE A 231 -16.06 1.88 -0.76
N PRO A 232 -16.44 2.13 0.51
CA PRO A 232 -17.13 3.35 0.87
C PRO A 232 -16.34 4.59 0.46
N SER A 233 -17.06 5.53 -0.14
CA SER A 233 -16.59 6.89 -0.39
C SER A 233 -17.55 7.86 0.28
N GLY A 234 -17.03 8.95 0.80
CA GLY A 234 -17.86 9.98 1.40
C GLY A 234 -17.02 11.01 2.13
N CYS A 235 -17.68 12.08 2.54
CA CYS A 235 -17.18 12.95 3.58
C CYS A 235 -18.20 13.01 4.73
N PRO A 236 -17.76 13.30 5.97
CA PRO A 236 -18.65 13.31 7.14
C PRO A 236 -19.69 14.43 7.12
N ASN A 237 -19.77 15.23 6.05
CA ASN A 237 -20.73 16.30 5.91
C ASN A 237 -22.10 15.73 5.45
N PRO A 238 -23.13 15.72 6.31
CA PRO A 238 -24.44 15.16 5.99
C PRO A 238 -25.18 15.93 4.89
N SER A 239 -24.78 17.17 4.62
CA SER A 239 -25.33 18.00 3.54
C SER A 239 -24.60 17.81 2.22
N CYS A 240 -23.67 16.86 2.12
CA CYS A 240 -22.94 16.63 0.89
C CYS A 240 -23.79 15.84 -0.11
N THR A 241 -24.14 16.49 -1.23
CA THR A 241 -24.95 15.92 -2.32
C THR A 241 -24.12 15.49 -3.53
N GLU A 242 -22.79 15.65 -3.45
CA GLU A 242 -21.84 15.33 -4.51
C GLU A 242 -21.03 14.07 -4.16
N ASP A 243 -20.37 13.47 -5.16
CA ASP A 243 -19.33 12.43 -5.00
C ASP A 243 -18.12 13.03 -4.25
N CYS A 244 -18.30 13.22 -2.96
CA CYS A 244 -17.32 13.79 -2.04
C CYS A 244 -16.44 12.66 -1.53
N GLU A 245 -15.16 12.73 -1.86
CA GLU A 245 -14.14 11.81 -1.37
C GLU A 245 -13.18 12.59 -0.49
N MET A 246 -13.23 12.34 0.82
CA MET A 246 -12.26 12.92 1.74
C MET A 246 -10.84 12.41 1.48
N ILE A 247 -10.73 11.16 1.04
CA ILE A 247 -9.51 10.53 0.55
C ILE A 247 -9.83 9.81 -0.77
N ARG A 248 -9.00 10.04 -1.79
CA ARG A 248 -9.12 9.35 -3.09
C ARG A 248 -8.56 7.93 -2.98
N PHE A 249 -9.38 7.02 -2.46
CA PHE A 249 -9.06 5.60 -2.43
C PHE A 249 -9.19 5.01 -3.86
N PRO A 250 -8.21 4.22 -4.35
CA PRO A 250 -8.17 3.73 -5.73
C PRO A 250 -9.15 2.56 -5.96
N ARG A 251 -10.45 2.85 -5.99
CA ARG A 251 -11.51 1.86 -6.19
C ARG A 251 -11.47 1.17 -7.55
N TRP A 252 -11.00 1.90 -8.57
CA TRP A 252 -10.84 1.42 -9.95
C TRP A 252 -9.41 0.93 -10.24
N GLY A 253 -8.76 0.35 -9.22
CA GLY A 253 -7.41 -0.20 -9.35
C GLY A 253 -6.40 0.84 -9.87
N GLN A 254 -5.56 0.41 -10.82
CA GLN A 254 -4.48 1.25 -11.35
C GLN A 254 -4.98 2.50 -12.11
N ASP A 255 -6.15 2.41 -12.75
CA ASP A 255 -6.71 3.53 -13.51
C ASP A 255 -7.22 4.66 -12.59
N GLY A 256 -7.68 4.29 -11.39
CA GLY A 256 -8.08 5.25 -10.34
C GLY A 256 -6.93 5.69 -9.43
N ALA A 257 -5.72 5.15 -9.59
CA ALA A 257 -4.62 5.35 -8.65
C ALA A 257 -3.63 6.44 -9.11
N THR A 258 -3.13 7.21 -8.15
CA THR A 258 -1.98 8.10 -8.37
C THR A 258 -0.70 7.32 -8.14
N ILE A 259 -0.04 6.94 -9.23
CA ILE A 259 1.20 6.15 -9.21
C ILE A 259 2.39 7.03 -9.62
N LEU A 260 3.47 7.00 -8.83
CA LEU A 260 4.67 7.82 -9.04
C LEU A 260 5.66 7.27 -10.10
N ASP A 261 5.53 5.99 -10.47
CA ASP A 261 6.42 5.26 -11.40
C ASP A 261 7.92 5.45 -11.05
N LEU A 262 8.29 5.11 -9.81
CA LEU A 262 9.67 5.25 -9.33
C LEU A 262 10.57 4.20 -10.01
N LYS A 263 11.28 4.64 -11.05
CA LYS A 263 12.27 3.80 -11.73
C LYS A 263 13.57 3.80 -10.93
N ARG A 264 13.81 2.74 -10.17
CA ARG A 264 15.09 2.51 -9.48
C ARG A 264 16.19 2.18 -10.50
N GLY A 265 16.75 3.18 -11.17
CA GLY A 265 17.88 2.99 -12.05
C GLY A 265 19.21 2.99 -11.29
N GLY A 266 19.92 1.86 -11.41
CA GLY A 266 21.32 1.69 -11.02
C GLY A 266 21.96 0.62 -11.89
N ARG A 267 23.26 0.73 -12.17
CA ARG A 267 24.07 -0.24 -12.94
C ARG A 267 24.19 -1.63 -12.28
N GLY A 268 23.63 -1.81 -11.08
CA GLY A 268 23.59 -3.07 -10.32
C GLY A 268 22.19 -3.68 -10.18
N GLY A 269 21.37 -3.58 -11.24
CA GLY A 269 20.05 -4.19 -11.30
C GLY A 269 19.00 -3.38 -10.55
N ALA A 270 18.13 -2.70 -11.29
CA ALA A 270 16.81 -2.39 -10.77
C ALA A 270 16.22 -3.72 -10.30
N ARG A 271 16.17 -3.99 -8.97
CA ARG A 271 15.32 -5.05 -8.44
C ARG A 271 13.92 -4.67 -8.89
N LYS A 272 13.47 -5.27 -10.01
CA LYS A 272 12.07 -5.23 -10.40
C LYS A 272 11.31 -5.59 -9.14
N ILE A 273 10.30 -4.80 -8.79
CA ILE A 273 9.35 -5.20 -7.76
C ILE A 273 8.67 -6.43 -8.35
N LYS A 274 9.25 -7.61 -8.06
CA LYS A 274 8.75 -8.91 -8.46
C LYS A 274 7.78 -9.27 -7.35
N LEU A 275 6.54 -9.51 -7.70
CA LEU A 275 5.58 -10.13 -6.81
C LEU A 275 6.24 -11.41 -6.29
N GLN A 276 6.47 -11.49 -4.98
CA GLN A 276 7.09 -12.66 -4.38
C GLN A 276 5.96 -13.58 -3.91
N ASP A 277 6.10 -14.87 -4.14
CA ASP A 277 5.30 -15.89 -3.47
C ASP A 277 6.11 -16.35 -2.25
N MET A 278 5.75 -15.89 -1.05
CA MET A 278 6.50 -16.19 0.18
C MET A 278 5.82 -17.25 1.04
N CYS A 279 6.61 -17.89 1.91
CA CYS A 279 6.08 -18.66 3.02
C CYS A 279 5.11 -17.79 3.84
N ASN A 280 3.92 -18.31 4.14
CA ASN A 280 2.88 -17.56 4.84
C ASN A 280 3.24 -17.22 6.30
N TRP A 281 4.14 -17.99 6.92
CA TRP A 281 4.62 -17.65 8.25
C TRP A 281 5.47 -16.38 8.17
N ILE A 282 5.07 -15.34 8.89
CA ILE A 282 5.59 -13.99 8.74
C ILE A 282 7.08 -13.85 9.05
N ASP A 283 7.61 -14.67 9.98
CA ASP A 283 9.03 -14.66 10.34
C ASP A 283 9.88 -15.55 9.41
N CYS A 284 9.35 -15.97 8.26
CA CYS A 284 10.04 -16.84 7.30
C CYS A 284 10.28 -16.17 5.95
N ASP A 285 11.55 -15.96 5.62
CA ASP A 285 11.95 -15.29 4.37
C ASP A 285 12.09 -16.23 3.16
N VAL A 286 11.51 -17.44 3.22
CA VAL A 286 11.58 -18.37 2.09
C VAL A 286 10.66 -17.87 0.97
N HIS A 287 11.25 -17.66 -0.20
CA HIS A 287 10.55 -17.35 -1.44
C HIS A 287 10.38 -18.60 -2.30
N PHE A 288 9.31 -18.64 -3.08
CA PHE A 288 9.07 -19.66 -4.09
C PHE A 288 9.30 -19.07 -5.49
N ASP A 289 10.21 -19.67 -6.27
CA ASP A 289 10.47 -19.22 -7.63
C ASP A 289 9.38 -19.71 -8.60
N GLU A 290 8.65 -18.77 -9.21
CA GLU A 290 7.66 -19.06 -10.28
C GLU A 290 8.30 -19.30 -11.67
N ASP A 291 9.62 -19.22 -11.83
CA ASP A 291 10.29 -19.12 -13.15
C ASP A 291 10.41 -20.45 -13.94
N SER A 292 9.37 -21.31 -13.96
CA SER A 292 9.44 -22.58 -14.72
C SER A 292 8.34 -22.81 -15.77
N GLU A 293 7.29 -21.98 -15.87
CA GLU A 293 6.18 -22.24 -16.82
C GLU A 293 6.31 -21.56 -18.20
N SER A 294 7.34 -20.75 -18.46
CA SER A 294 7.45 -19.97 -19.72
C SER A 294 8.64 -20.32 -20.63
N ARG A 295 9.34 -21.44 -20.42
CA ARG A 295 10.50 -21.85 -21.26
C ARG A 295 10.31 -23.13 -22.09
N LEU A 296 9.11 -23.69 -22.19
CA LEU A 296 8.84 -24.83 -23.08
C LEU A 296 8.01 -24.39 -24.28
N SER A 297 8.62 -23.63 -25.19
CA SER A 297 8.23 -23.63 -26.59
C SER A 297 9.42 -23.25 -27.46
N GLU A 298 9.71 -24.14 -28.41
CA GLU A 298 10.64 -24.04 -29.54
C GLU A 298 12.13 -24.37 -29.29
N GLY A 299 12.55 -25.53 -29.82
CA GLY A 299 13.97 -25.89 -29.97
C GLY A 299 14.23 -27.38 -30.16
N SER A 300 13.82 -27.94 -31.30
CA SER A 300 14.29 -29.24 -31.79
C SER A 300 15.78 -29.16 -32.20
N SER A 301 16.66 -30.02 -31.66
CA SER A 301 17.77 -30.63 -32.42
C SER A 301 18.52 -31.67 -31.58
N GLU A 302 18.88 -32.77 -32.24
CA GLU A 302 19.57 -33.96 -31.72
C GLU A 302 21.08 -33.71 -31.48
N GLY A 303 21.69 -34.48 -30.58
CA GLY A 303 23.15 -34.64 -30.54
C GLY A 303 23.73 -35.03 -29.18
N SER A 304 23.99 -36.32 -28.99
CA SER A 304 24.68 -36.91 -27.83
C SER A 304 26.20 -36.68 -27.88
N VAL A 305 26.84 -36.40 -26.73
CA VAL A 305 28.11 -37.03 -26.29
C VAL A 305 28.38 -36.78 -24.80
N GLU A 306 28.92 -37.81 -24.16
CA GLU A 306 29.36 -37.95 -22.76
C GLU A 306 30.60 -37.09 -22.45
N ASP A 307 30.71 -36.50 -21.23
CA ASP A 307 31.68 -36.93 -20.18
C ASP A 307 31.83 -35.91 -19.01
N CYS A 308 31.91 -36.49 -17.81
CA CYS A 308 32.54 -36.10 -16.52
C CYS A 308 32.36 -34.74 -15.79
N ASN A 309 31.86 -34.90 -14.55
CA ASN A 309 32.24 -34.21 -13.29
C ASN A 309 32.10 -32.67 -13.19
N SER A 310 30.91 -32.24 -12.77
CA SER A 310 30.76 -31.08 -11.89
C SER A 310 29.83 -31.44 -10.73
N VAL A 311 30.25 -31.11 -9.51
CA VAL A 311 29.42 -31.22 -8.30
C VAL A 311 28.22 -30.30 -8.48
N GLU A 312 27.15 -30.85 -9.03
CA GLU A 312 25.84 -30.22 -9.08
C GLU A 312 25.24 -30.34 -7.69
N THR A 313 25.34 -29.27 -6.92
CA THR A 313 24.41 -29.04 -5.83
C THR A 313 23.03 -28.85 -6.46
N GLU A 314 22.32 -29.95 -6.72
CA GLU A 314 20.92 -29.93 -7.16
C GLU A 314 20.12 -29.14 -6.12
N SER A 315 19.93 -27.85 -6.39
CA SER A 315 19.04 -26.98 -5.65
C SER A 315 17.62 -27.44 -5.97
N LYS A 316 17.16 -28.47 -5.24
CA LYS A 316 15.76 -28.93 -5.27
C LYS A 316 14.86 -27.70 -5.15
N LYS A 317 14.17 -27.37 -6.24
CA LYS A 317 13.20 -26.27 -6.29
C LYS A 317 12.17 -26.53 -5.19
N ASN A 318 12.16 -25.67 -4.17
CA ASN A 318 11.23 -25.79 -3.07
C ASN A 318 9.83 -25.42 -3.57
N SER A 319 9.02 -26.40 -3.94
CA SER A 319 7.67 -26.17 -4.44
C SER A 319 6.69 -25.72 -3.35
N GLY A 320 7.10 -25.70 -2.08
CA GLY A 320 6.28 -25.34 -0.94
C GLY A 320 5.13 -26.33 -0.67
N LEU A 321 4.65 -26.32 0.57
CA LEU A 321 3.49 -27.05 1.06
C LEU A 321 2.28 -26.11 1.05
N VAL A 322 1.34 -26.37 0.14
CA VAL A 322 0.06 -25.64 0.10
C VAL A 322 -0.88 -26.20 1.15
N CYS A 323 -1.61 -25.35 1.86
CA CYS A 323 -2.62 -25.84 2.81
C CYS A 323 -3.67 -26.69 2.10
N SER A 324 -3.79 -27.96 2.52
CA SER A 324 -4.71 -28.93 1.89
C SER A 324 -6.19 -28.55 2.01
N LYS A 325 -6.55 -27.75 3.03
CA LYS A 325 -7.94 -27.34 3.31
C LYS A 325 -8.38 -26.13 2.48
N CYS A 326 -7.68 -25.00 2.59
CA CYS A 326 -8.06 -23.75 1.92
C CYS A 326 -7.38 -23.55 0.57
N ARG A 327 -6.18 -24.12 0.38
CA ARG A 327 -5.33 -23.93 -0.81
C ARG A 327 -4.93 -22.49 -1.10
N LEU A 328 -5.07 -21.58 -0.13
CA LEU A 328 -4.77 -20.16 -0.29
C LEU A 328 -3.34 -19.79 0.14
N VAL A 329 -2.77 -20.54 1.07
CA VAL A 329 -1.46 -20.22 1.67
C VAL A 329 -0.48 -21.35 1.44
N LYS A 330 0.81 -20.99 1.41
CA LYS A 330 1.92 -21.87 1.10
C LYS A 330 3.01 -21.74 2.15
N TYR A 331 3.64 -22.85 2.51
CA TYR A 331 4.65 -22.91 3.55
C TYR A 331 5.91 -23.61 3.06
N CYS A 332 7.08 -23.20 3.52
CA CYS A 332 8.31 -23.91 3.16
C CYS A 332 8.47 -25.24 3.91
N SER A 333 7.77 -25.42 5.05
CA SER A 333 7.82 -26.62 5.88
C SER A 333 6.55 -26.79 6.73
N LEU A 334 6.35 -28.01 7.26
CA LEU A 334 5.25 -28.29 8.21
C LEU A 334 5.40 -27.49 9.51
N ASP A 335 6.62 -27.16 9.91
CA ASP A 335 6.85 -26.38 11.12
C ASP A 335 6.39 -24.93 10.95
N CYS A 336 6.64 -24.32 9.78
CA CYS A 336 6.09 -22.99 9.47
C CYS A 336 4.56 -23.00 9.47
N GLN A 337 3.96 -24.06 8.90
CA GLN A 337 2.51 -24.24 8.94
C GLN A 337 1.98 -24.35 10.39
N ARG A 338 2.67 -25.09 11.26
CA ARG A 338 2.28 -25.25 12.67
C ARG A 338 2.38 -23.94 13.45
N ARG A 339 3.44 -23.14 13.22
CA ARG A 339 3.62 -21.83 13.86
C ARG A 339 2.53 -20.84 13.45
N ASP A 340 2.23 -20.79 12.15
CA ASP A 340 1.19 -19.93 11.58
C ASP A 340 -0.25 -20.40 11.88
N TRP A 341 -0.44 -21.66 12.28
CA TRP A 341 -1.76 -22.27 12.41
C TRP A 341 -2.70 -21.53 13.37
N MET A 342 -2.16 -20.94 14.43
CA MET A 342 -2.95 -20.19 15.42
C MET A 342 -3.70 -19.03 14.77
N GLU A 343 -3.08 -18.34 13.82
CA GLU A 343 -3.68 -17.26 13.06
C GLU A 343 -4.47 -17.79 11.86
N HIS A 344 -3.85 -18.62 11.02
CA HIS A 344 -4.44 -19.11 9.77
C HIS A 344 -5.75 -19.87 10.01
N ARG A 345 -5.92 -20.62 11.11
CA ARG A 345 -7.17 -21.35 11.39
C ARG A 345 -8.40 -20.43 11.50
N ARG A 346 -8.22 -19.13 11.79
CA ARG A 346 -9.30 -18.13 11.83
C ARG A 346 -9.95 -17.97 10.46
N VAL A 347 -9.15 -18.00 9.40
CA VAL A 347 -9.62 -17.82 8.01
C VAL A 347 -9.69 -19.13 7.22
N CYS A 348 -9.03 -20.20 7.65
CA CYS A 348 -8.97 -21.47 6.92
C CYS A 348 -10.34 -22.17 6.78
N SER A 349 -10.88 -22.13 5.56
CA SER A 349 -12.14 -22.76 5.12
C SER A 349 -11.90 -23.50 3.79
N LYS A 350 -12.77 -24.48 3.46
CA LYS A 350 -12.69 -25.14 2.15
C LYS A 350 -13.15 -24.14 1.07
N PRO A 351 -12.50 -24.10 -0.12
CA PRO A 351 -13.01 -23.32 -1.24
C PRO A 351 -14.45 -23.73 -1.53
N VAL A 352 -15.32 -22.75 -1.75
CA VAL A 352 -16.65 -23.00 -2.31
C VAL A 352 -16.42 -23.32 -3.78
N GLY A 353 -16.59 -24.58 -4.14
CA GLY A 353 -16.38 -25.11 -5.50
C GLY A 353 -17.65 -25.09 -6.32
#